data_AF-A0A3A8KJR4-F1
#
_entry.id   AF-A0A3A8KJR4-F1
#
_cell.length_a   1.000
_cell.length_b   1.000
_cell.length_c   1.000
_cell.angle_alpha   90.00
_cell.angle_beta   90.00
_cell.angle_gamma   90.00
#
_symmetry.space_group_name_H-M   'P 1'
#
loop_
_entity.id
_entity.type
_entity.pdbx_description
1 polymer ?
#
loop_
_entity_poly.entity_id
_entity_poly.type
_entity_poly.pdbx_seq_one_letter_code
_entity_poly.pdbx_strand_id
1 'polypeptide(L)'
;MVLNGEPCLLLELRSTGTMFRRDASSFNEVVDDFDIRLPQVVVPRERFDALLRALRQWQTDQEEFSVDLDWRDATLTLEVAHRPDVGGDRWKPAFTLYYSCAQNRIEVTFLVDASCLLEWSEGLEQAVAVPN
;
A
#
# COMPACT_ATOMS: atom_id res chain seq x y z
N MET A 1 -5.30 -11.20 -13.58
CA MET A 1 -6.58 -10.61 -14.03
C MET A 1 -6.25 -9.63 -15.15
N VAL A 2 -7.16 -9.41 -16.11
CA VAL A 2 -6.91 -8.56 -17.28
C VAL A 2 -7.99 -7.48 -17.34
N LEU A 3 -7.60 -6.22 -17.20
CA LEU A 3 -8.47 -5.07 -17.43
C LEU A 3 -8.06 -4.48 -18.78
N ASN A 4 -8.98 -4.42 -19.75
CA ASN A 4 -8.72 -3.88 -21.09
C ASN A 4 -7.53 -4.50 -21.85
N GLY A 5 -7.19 -5.77 -21.59
CA GLY A 5 -6.10 -6.46 -22.28
C GLY A 5 -4.72 -6.37 -21.61
N GLU A 6 -4.59 -5.66 -20.48
CA GLU A 6 -3.32 -5.54 -19.75
C GLU A 6 -3.31 -6.32 -18.42
N PRO A 7 -2.16 -6.93 -18.04
CA PRO A 7 -2.01 -7.57 -16.74
C PRO A 7 -2.18 -6.53 -15.62
N CYS A 8 -3.15 -6.72 -14.73
CA CYS A 8 -3.42 -5.82 -13.63
C CYS A 8 -3.08 -6.43 -12.27
N LEU A 9 -2.50 -5.60 -11.40
CA LEU A 9 -2.39 -5.87 -9.96
C LEU A 9 -3.64 -5.34 -9.27
N LEU A 10 -4.23 -6.17 -8.42
CA LEU A 10 -5.38 -5.84 -7.59
C LEU A 10 -4.88 -5.74 -6.16
N LEU A 11 -4.96 -4.54 -5.57
CA LEU A 11 -4.77 -4.38 -4.14
C LEU A 11 -6.08 -4.79 -3.46
N GLU A 12 -6.12 -6.02 -2.95
CA GLU A 12 -7.25 -6.50 -2.15
C GLU A 12 -6.90 -6.34 -0.67
N LEU A 13 -7.57 -5.40 -0.01
CA LEU A 13 -7.55 -5.30 1.44
C LEU A 13 -8.55 -6.31 1.99
N ARG A 14 -8.04 -7.48 2.40
CA ARG A 14 -8.85 -8.54 3.00
C ARG A 14 -8.75 -8.44 4.53
N SER A 15 -9.78 -7.86 5.15
CA SER A 15 -10.18 -8.27 6.50
C SER A 15 -10.51 -9.78 6.42
N THR A 16 -10.21 -10.56 7.45
CA THR A 16 -10.23 -12.04 7.47
C THR A 16 -11.59 -12.72 7.19
N GLY A 17 -12.58 -11.98 6.67
CA GLY A 17 -13.90 -12.44 6.25
C GLY A 17 -13.95 -12.90 4.79
N THR A 18 -14.60 -14.04 4.57
CA THR A 18 -14.72 -14.72 3.27
C THR A 18 -15.77 -14.14 2.32
N MET A 19 -16.33 -12.96 2.58
CA MET A 19 -17.42 -12.38 1.77
C MET A 19 -17.13 -10.96 1.30
N PHE A 20 -17.16 -10.79 -0.02
CA PHE A 20 -17.12 -9.51 -0.72
C PHE A 20 -18.48 -8.80 -0.62
N ARG A 21 -18.53 -7.58 -0.07
CA ARG A 21 -19.70 -6.70 -0.13
C ARG A 21 -19.29 -5.34 -0.66
N ARG A 22 -19.82 -4.97 -1.84
CA ARG A 22 -19.75 -3.60 -2.36
C ARG A 22 -20.32 -2.65 -1.32
N ASP A 23 -19.47 -1.79 -0.77
CA ASP A 23 -19.93 -0.77 0.14
C ASP A 23 -20.62 0.39 -0.62
N ALA A 24 -21.68 0.92 -0.01
CA ALA A 24 -22.49 2.04 -0.45
C ALA A 24 -22.44 3.21 0.55
N SER A 25 -21.48 3.18 1.48
CA SER A 25 -21.29 4.18 2.52
C SER A 25 -20.91 5.56 1.98
N SER A 26 -21.28 6.60 2.72
CA SER A 26 -20.98 7.99 2.39
C SER A 26 -19.56 8.40 2.84
N PHE A 27 -18.90 9.25 2.06
CA PHE A 27 -17.48 9.68 2.15
C PHE A 27 -16.94 10.22 3.51
N ASN A 28 -17.73 10.27 4.59
CA ASN A 28 -17.36 10.86 5.88
C ASN A 28 -17.54 9.90 7.08
N GLU A 29 -17.65 8.60 6.85
CA GLU A 29 -17.89 7.62 7.91
C GLU A 29 -16.63 6.78 8.15
N VAL A 30 -16.23 6.64 9.42
CA VAL A 30 -15.22 5.65 9.83
C VAL A 30 -15.93 4.29 9.82
N VAL A 31 -15.62 3.45 8.84
CA VAL A 31 -16.23 2.12 8.69
C VAL A 31 -15.20 1.02 8.91
N ASP A 32 -15.64 -0.09 9.53
CA ASP A 32 -14.79 -1.23 9.88
C ASP A 32 -14.35 -2.06 8.66
N ASP A 33 -15.11 -2.02 7.56
CA ASP A 33 -14.82 -2.68 6.28
C ASP A 33 -14.82 -1.62 5.17
N PHE A 34 -13.65 -1.31 4.58
CA PHE A 34 -13.53 -0.27 3.55
C PHE A 34 -12.85 -0.80 2.27
N ASP A 35 -13.55 -0.68 1.14
CA ASP A 35 -13.08 -1.11 -0.18
C ASP A 35 -12.56 0.09 -0.99
N ILE A 36 -11.25 0.38 -0.92
CA ILE A 36 -10.64 1.40 -1.80
C ILE A 36 -10.14 0.73 -3.06
N ARG A 37 -10.80 1.03 -4.19
CA ARG A 37 -10.28 0.70 -5.52
C ARG A 37 -9.50 1.88 -6.05
N LEU A 38 -8.18 1.79 -5.95
CA LEU A 38 -7.32 2.74 -6.64
C LEU A 38 -7.37 2.48 -8.16
N PRO A 39 -7.45 3.53 -8.99
CA PRO A 39 -7.19 3.41 -10.42
C PRO A 39 -5.85 2.70 -10.63
N GLN A 40 -5.73 1.84 -11.64
CA GLN A 40 -4.51 1.08 -11.91
C GLN A 40 -3.29 2.01 -11.98
N VAL A 41 -2.43 1.94 -10.96
CA VAL A 41 -1.16 2.67 -10.93
C VAL A 41 -0.10 1.73 -11.48
N VAL A 42 0.46 2.08 -12.64
CA VAL A 42 1.60 1.36 -13.20
C VAL A 42 2.84 1.88 -12.50
N VAL A 43 3.34 1.12 -11.54
CA VAL A 43 4.56 1.49 -10.82
C VAL A 43 5.78 0.98 -11.61
N PRO A 44 6.73 1.84 -12.01
CA PRO A 44 7.93 1.41 -12.69
C PRO A 44 8.74 0.41 -11.84
N ARG A 45 9.37 -0.58 -12.48
CA ARG A 45 10.16 -1.61 -11.79
C ARG A 45 11.20 -1.02 -10.83
N GLU A 46 11.90 0.04 -11.24
CA GLU A 46 12.88 0.75 -10.40
C GLU A 46 12.29 1.29 -9.08
N ARG A 47 11.00 1.67 -9.08
CA ARG A 47 10.28 2.18 -7.91
C ARG A 47 9.85 1.04 -7.01
N PHE A 48 9.45 -0.09 -7.60
CA PHE A 48 9.24 -1.34 -6.86
C PHE A 48 10.54 -1.84 -6.21
N ASP A 49 11.67 -1.80 -6.91
CA ASP A 49 12.98 -2.19 -6.36
C ASP A 49 13.41 -1.23 -5.22
N ALA A 50 13.08 0.06 -5.32
CA ALA A 50 13.29 1.02 -4.24
C ALA A 50 12.43 0.69 -3.00
N LEU A 51 11.15 0.39 -3.21
CA LEU A 51 10.24 -0.01 -2.13
C LEU A 51 10.70 -1.30 -1.45
N LEU A 52 11.08 -2.32 -2.22
CA LEU A 52 11.59 -3.58 -1.67
C LEU A 52 12.85 -3.36 -0.83
N ARG A 53 13.79 -2.53 -1.31
CA ARG A 53 14.98 -2.17 -0.54
C ARG A 53 14.64 -1.44 0.75
N ALA A 54 13.71 -0.48 0.69
CA ALA A 54 13.28 0.26 1.88
C ALA A 54 12.63 -0.67 2.92
N LEU A 55 11.74 -1.58 2.49
CA LEU A 55 11.12 -2.57 3.37
C LEU A 55 12.16 -3.51 4.00
N ARG A 56 13.12 -4.01 3.23
CA ARG A 56 14.19 -4.87 3.76
C ARG A 56 15.11 -4.12 4.72
N GLN A 57 15.41 -2.85 4.44
CA GLN A 57 16.20 -2.01 5.33
C GLN A 57 15.48 -1.77 6.65
N TRP A 58 14.17 -1.44 6.60
CA TRP A 58 13.32 -1.25 7.77
C TRP A 58 13.31 -2.47 8.71
N GLN A 59 13.35 -3.69 8.17
CA GLN A 59 13.44 -4.91 9.00
C GLN A 59 14.73 -4.99 9.83
N THR A 60 15.76 -4.24 9.46
CA THR A 60 17.07 -4.24 10.12
C THR A 60 17.18 -3.11 11.15
N ASP A 61 16.80 -1.89 10.79
CA ASP A 61 17.02 -0.69 11.61
C ASP A 61 15.74 -0.07 12.18
N GLN A 62 14.57 -0.48 11.67
CA GLN A 62 13.26 0.09 12.00
C GLN A 62 13.16 1.60 11.71
N GLU A 63 14.00 2.14 10.80
CA GLU A 63 13.98 3.56 10.45
C GLU A 63 12.82 3.90 9.53
N GLU A 64 12.12 4.99 9.85
CA GLU A 64 11.00 5.49 9.05
C GLU A 64 11.42 5.78 7.60
N PHE A 65 10.53 5.49 6.65
CA PHE A 65 10.80 5.77 5.24
C PHE A 65 9.54 6.18 4.49
N SER A 66 9.78 6.85 3.36
CA SER A 66 8.76 7.14 2.35
C SER A 66 9.32 6.85 0.97
N VAL A 67 8.52 6.20 0.12
CA VAL A 67 8.86 5.87 -1.26
C VAL A 67 7.78 6.36 -2.20
N ASP A 68 8.18 7.21 -3.14
CA ASP A 68 7.32 7.65 -4.23
C ASP A 68 7.29 6.61 -5.36
N LEU A 69 6.08 6.17 -5.66
CA LEU A 69 5.68 5.20 -6.67
C LEU A 69 4.91 5.89 -7.81
N ASP A 70 5.15 7.20 -7.98
CA ASP A 70 4.45 8.07 -8.93
C ASP A 70 4.42 7.52 -10.35
N TRP A 71 3.28 7.75 -11.02
CA TRP A 71 3.10 7.39 -12.40
C TRP A 71 2.27 8.42 -13.16
N ARG A 72 2.87 8.99 -14.20
CA ARG A 72 2.25 10.01 -15.07
C ARG A 72 1.64 11.15 -14.24
N ASP A 73 0.31 11.29 -14.27
CA ASP A 73 -0.45 12.37 -13.64
C ASP A 73 -1.00 11.99 -12.25
N ALA A 74 -0.51 10.89 -11.68
CA ALA A 74 -0.87 10.42 -10.35
C ALA A 74 0.36 10.34 -9.44
N THR A 75 0.23 10.92 -8.26
CA THR A 75 1.16 10.76 -7.15
C THR A 75 0.72 9.56 -6.33
N LEU A 76 1.65 8.66 -6.04
CA LEU A 76 1.44 7.50 -5.17
C LEU A 76 2.64 7.40 -4.24
N THR A 77 2.46 7.71 -2.96
CA THR A 77 3.52 7.63 -1.97
C THR A 77 3.16 6.60 -0.92
N LEU A 78 4.15 5.78 -0.56
CA LEU A 78 4.04 4.77 0.48
C LEU A 78 4.98 5.15 1.62
N GLU A 79 4.44 5.29 2.82
CA GLU A 79 5.17 5.70 4.01
C GLU A 79 5.05 4.64 5.11
N VAL A 80 6.15 4.40 5.83
CA VAL A 80 6.16 3.66 7.09
C VAL A 80 6.80 4.58 8.13
N ALA A 81 6.02 5.02 9.11
CA ALA A 81 6.45 5.97 10.12
C ALA A 81 5.87 5.66 11.51
N HIS A 82 6.52 6.12 12.56
CA HIS A 82 5.96 6.10 13.90
C HIS A 82 5.00 7.27 14.05
N ARG A 83 3.71 6.97 14.15
CA ARG A 83 2.66 7.98 14.31
C ARG A 83 2.02 7.90 15.69
N PRO A 84 2.58 8.60 16.70
CA PRO A 84 2.08 8.52 18.07
C PRO A 84 0.65 9.06 18.22
N ASP A 85 0.23 9.94 17.31
CA ASP A 85 -1.12 10.49 17.21
C ASP A 85 -2.19 9.45 16.87
N VAL A 86 -1.82 8.37 16.17
CA VAL A 86 -2.71 7.22 15.91
C VAL A 86 -2.32 5.97 16.72
N GLY A 87 -1.48 6.13 17.75
CA GLY A 87 -1.03 5.02 18.61
C GLY A 87 0.02 4.11 17.97
N GLY A 88 0.65 4.56 16.89
CA GLY A 88 1.79 3.89 16.27
C GLY A 88 3.07 4.08 17.07
N ASP A 89 3.85 3.01 17.20
CA ASP A 89 5.16 3.00 17.84
C ASP A 89 6.18 2.26 16.98
N ARG A 90 7.36 1.96 17.54
CA ARG A 90 8.42 1.26 16.80
C ARG A 90 8.11 -0.19 16.44
N TRP A 91 7.23 -0.83 17.19
CA TRP A 91 6.82 -2.22 16.98
C TRP A 91 5.52 -2.32 16.18
N LYS A 92 4.74 -1.24 16.19
CA LYS A 92 3.52 -1.06 15.42
C LYS A 92 3.59 0.25 14.62
N PRO A 93 4.42 0.31 13.57
CA PRO A 93 4.46 1.50 12.72
C PRO A 93 3.12 1.73 12.01
N ALA A 94 2.89 2.98 11.66
CA ALA A 94 1.83 3.34 10.74
C ALA A 94 2.35 3.17 9.31
N PHE A 95 1.71 2.28 8.57
CA PHE A 95 1.82 2.22 7.13
C PHE A 95 0.80 3.18 6.52
N THR A 96 1.23 4.13 5.69
CA THR A 96 0.34 5.08 5.03
C THR A 96 0.51 5.05 3.52
N LEU A 97 -0.60 4.93 2.80
CA LEU A 97 -0.67 5.07 1.36
C LEU A 97 -1.32 6.41 1.01
N TYR A 98 -0.57 7.27 0.35
CA TYR A 98 -1.06 8.51 -0.22
C TYR A 98 -1.24 8.33 -1.72
N TYR A 99 -2.44 8.62 -2.20
CA TYR A 99 -2.72 8.67 -3.62
C TYR A 99 -3.35 10.01 -3.95
N SER A 100 -2.86 10.68 -4.99
CA SER A 100 -3.43 11.94 -5.46
C SER A 100 -3.40 12.00 -6.98
N CYS A 101 -4.50 12.43 -7.59
CA CYS A 101 -4.60 12.75 -9.00
C CYS A 101 -5.47 14.01 -9.18
N ALA A 102 -5.67 14.44 -10.43
CA ALA A 102 -6.45 15.65 -10.71
C ALA A 102 -7.90 15.62 -10.17
N GLN A 103 -8.47 14.43 -9.95
CA GLN A 103 -9.87 14.29 -9.51
C GLN A 103 -10.00 13.92 -8.03
N ASN A 104 -9.03 13.20 -7.47
CA ASN A 104 -9.17 12.55 -6.16
C ASN A 104 -7.88 12.65 -5.35
N ARG A 105 -8.05 12.72 -4.03
CA ARG A 105 -6.99 12.49 -3.05
C ARG A 105 -7.47 11.45 -2.05
N ILE A 106 -6.65 10.44 -1.80
CA ILE A 106 -6.91 9.32 -0.92
C ILE A 106 -5.70 9.19 0.02
N GLU A 107 -5.97 9.03 1.30
CA GLU A 107 -4.97 8.75 2.33
C GLU A 107 -5.50 7.59 3.17
N VAL A 108 -4.70 6.54 3.28
CA VAL A 108 -5.08 5.32 4.01
C VAL A 108 -3.96 4.95 4.95
N THR A 109 -4.27 4.87 6.24
CA THR A 109 -3.28 4.52 7.27
C THR A 109 -3.69 3.23 7.98
N PHE A 110 -2.75 2.31 8.09
CA PHE A 110 -2.88 1.07 8.85
C PHE A 110 -1.82 1.02 9.94
N LEU A 111 -2.20 0.61 11.14
CA LEU A 111 -1.23 0.17 12.14
C LEU A 111 -0.88 -1.28 11.83
N VAL A 112 0.37 -1.53 11.47
CA VAL A 112 0.85 -2.85 11.09
C VAL A 112 1.94 -3.29 12.06
N ASP A 113 2.15 -4.59 12.19
CA ASP A 113 3.33 -5.10 12.89
C ASP A 113 4.46 -5.44 11.90
N ALA A 114 5.64 -5.76 12.44
CA ALA A 114 6.81 -6.10 11.63
C ALA A 114 6.58 -7.32 10.71
N SER A 115 5.69 -8.25 11.09
CA SER A 115 5.40 -9.45 10.28
C SER A 115 4.61 -9.11 9.02
N CYS A 116 3.70 -8.13 9.08
CA CYS A 116 3.00 -7.62 7.90
C CYS A 116 3.99 -7.01 6.89
N LEU A 117 4.92 -6.18 7.36
CA LEU A 117 5.92 -5.55 6.50
C LEU A 117 6.90 -6.58 5.90
N LEU A 118 7.20 -7.66 6.63
CA LEU A 118 8.01 -8.77 6.13
C LEU A 118 7.28 -9.52 5.02
N GLU A 119 6.02 -9.92 5.24
CA GLU A 119 5.19 -10.62 4.26
C GLU A 119 5.09 -9.83 2.96
N TRP A 120 4.97 -8.51 3.04
CA TRP A 120 4.94 -7.65 1.87
C TRP A 120 6.28 -7.61 1.14
N SER A 121 7.40 -7.53 1.86
CA SER A 121 8.72 -7.59 1.23
C SER A 121 8.93 -8.90 0.48
N GLU A 122 8.48 -10.03 1.03
CA GLU A 122 8.57 -11.34 0.40
C GLU A 122 7.63 -11.46 -0.82
N GLY A 123 6.40 -10.95 -0.71
CA GLY A 123 5.46 -10.90 -1.82
C GLY A 123 5.95 -10.03 -2.97
N LEU A 124 6.55 -8.88 -2.67
CA LEU A 124 7.16 -7.98 -3.66
C LEU A 124 8.37 -8.63 -4.34
N GLU A 125 9.24 -9.30 -3.57
CA GLU A 125 10.39 -10.00 -4.12
C GLU A 125 9.97 -11.10 -5.11
N GLN A 126 8.94 -11.88 -4.76
CA GLN A 126 8.38 -12.89 -5.66
C GLN A 126 7.78 -12.27 -6.93
N ALA A 127 7.07 -11.14 -6.81
CA ALA A 127 6.48 -10.44 -7.94
C ALA A 127 7.54 -9.88 -8.92
N VAL A 128 8.69 -9.45 -8.40
CA VAL A 128 9.79 -8.87 -9.19
C VAL A 128 10.74 -9.95 -9.77
N ALA A 129 10.79 -11.13 -9.13
CA ALA A 129 11.63 -12.26 -9.56
C ALA A 129 11.13 -12.92 -10.86
N VAL A 130 9.86 -12.77 -11.23
CA VAL A 130 9.32 -13.28 -12.49
C VAL A 130 9.82 -12.41 -13.64
N PRO A 131 10.62 -12.94 -14.60
CA PRO A 131 10.97 -12.20 -15.80
C PRO A 131 9.69 -12.02 -16.65
N ASN A 132 9.40 -10.78 -17.05
CA ASN A 132 8.43 -10.50 -18.11
C ASN A 132 8.91 -11.05 -19.45
#